data_AF-A0A3D0HMJ3-F1
#
_entry.id   AF-A0A3D0HMJ3-F1
#
_cell.length_a   1.000
_cell.length_b   1.000
_cell.length_c   1.000
_cell.angle_alpha   90.00
_cell.angle_beta   90.00
_cell.angle_gamma   90.00
#
_symmetry.space_group_name_H-M   'P 1'
#
loop_
_entity.id
_entity.type
_entity.pdbx_description
1 polymer ?
#
loop_
_entity_poly.entity_id
_entity_poly.type
_entity_poly.pdbx_seq_one_letter_code
_entity_poly.pdbx_strand_id
1 'polypeptide(L)'
;MSFSIISIRQLASWQAREGTILIDLREREEYQEEHIKGAVNIPYERWEREKEEWRHQFAYLIFYCDRGNQSMYAAREMNRLGYHAASIAGGFESYRIWKKKGKKEYDGQRNI
;
A
#
# COMPACT_ATOMS: atom_id res chain seq x y z
N MET A 1 -16.14 -5.73 -13.05
CA MET A 1 -14.72 -6.07 -12.79
C MET A 1 -14.41 -5.70 -11.34
N SER A 2 -14.09 -6.71 -10.53
CA SER A 2 -13.77 -6.55 -9.11
C SER A 2 -12.27 -6.27 -8.96
N PHE A 3 -11.89 -5.20 -8.29
CA PHE A 3 -10.51 -4.99 -7.83
C PHE A 3 -10.46 -5.26 -6.32
N SER A 4 -9.28 -5.62 -5.80
CA SER A 4 -9.17 -5.98 -4.38
C SER A 4 -8.89 -4.76 -3.52
N ILE A 5 -9.63 -4.62 -2.42
CA ILE A 5 -9.29 -3.72 -1.32
C ILE A 5 -8.89 -4.58 -0.14
N ILE A 6 -7.73 -4.30 0.46
CA ILE A 6 -7.21 -5.06 1.60
C ILE A 6 -7.06 -4.15 2.81
N SER A 7 -7.29 -4.70 4.00
CA SER A 7 -7.00 -3.99 5.24
C SER A 7 -5.50 -4.01 5.56
N ILE A 8 -5.04 -3.07 6.38
CA ILE A 8 -3.64 -3.07 6.86
C ILE A 8 -3.25 -4.37 7.59
N ARG A 9 -4.21 -5.04 8.23
CA ARG A 9 -3.99 -6.33 8.91
C ARG A 9 -3.67 -7.47 7.93
N GLN A 10 -4.14 -7.37 6.68
CA GLN A 10 -3.89 -8.35 5.64
C GLN A 10 -2.59 -8.07 4.88
N LEU A 11 -2.00 -6.88 5.02
CA LEU A 11 -0.82 -6.49 4.23
C LEU A 11 0.33 -7.50 4.35
N ALA A 12 0.62 -7.98 5.56
CA ALA A 12 1.72 -8.92 5.79
C ALA A 12 1.55 -10.24 5.02
N SER A 13 0.32 -10.77 4.92
CA SER A 13 0.07 -12.00 4.17
C SER A 13 0.16 -11.81 2.66
N TRP A 14 -0.13 -10.60 2.18
CA TRP A 14 0.07 -10.25 0.78
C TRP A 14 1.54 -10.03 0.46
N GLN A 15 2.30 -9.30 1.30
CA GLN A 15 3.75 -9.11 1.12
C GLN A 15 4.52 -10.43 1.14
N ALA A 16 4.02 -11.47 1.82
CA ALA A 16 4.62 -12.80 1.84
C ALA A 16 4.46 -13.58 0.52
N ARG A 17 3.60 -13.12 -0.42
CA ARG A 17 3.45 -13.76 -1.73
C ARG A 17 4.62 -13.38 -2.63
N GLU A 18 5.18 -14.38 -3.29
CA GLU A 18 6.26 -14.18 -4.27
C GLU A 18 5.81 -13.22 -5.40
N GLY A 19 6.73 -12.35 -5.82
CA GLY A 19 6.46 -11.36 -6.86
C GLY A 19 5.54 -10.21 -6.43
N THR A 20 5.39 -9.96 -5.13
CA THR A 20 4.60 -8.83 -4.61
C THR A 20 5.45 -7.58 -4.47
N ILE A 21 4.92 -6.44 -4.92
CA ILE A 21 5.44 -5.11 -4.62
C ILE A 21 4.42 -4.27 -3.87
N LEU A 22 4.89 -3.50 -2.89
CA LEU A 22 4.12 -2.47 -2.19
C LEU A 22 4.56 -1.11 -2.70
N ILE A 23 3.61 -0.28 -3.14
CA ILE A 23 3.85 1.00 -3.80
C ILE A 23 3.18 2.11 -2.98
N ASP A 24 3.99 3.08 -2.56
CA ASP A 24 3.54 4.31 -1.91
C ASP A 24 3.39 5.42 -2.96
N LEU A 25 2.15 5.87 -3.17
CA LEU A 25 1.78 6.89 -4.16
C LEU A 25 1.86 8.32 -3.62
N ARG A 26 2.24 8.51 -2.35
CA ARG A 26 2.42 9.84 -1.74
C ARG A 26 3.66 10.54 -2.25
N GLU A 27 3.80 11.81 -1.89
CA GLU A 27 5.00 12.58 -2.20
C GLU A 27 6.24 12.00 -1.52
N ARG A 28 7.40 12.29 -2.10
CA ARG A 28 8.67 11.74 -1.65
C ARG A 28 8.98 12.12 -0.20
N GLU A 29 8.64 13.35 0.17
CA GLU A 29 8.86 13.90 1.50
C GLU A 29 8.04 13.13 2.54
N GLU A 30 6.76 12.87 2.25
CA GLU A 30 5.87 12.11 3.13
C GLU A 30 6.33 10.66 3.30
N TYR A 31 6.85 10.04 2.24
CA TYR A 31 7.45 8.72 2.30
C TYR A 31 8.73 8.73 3.16
N GLN A 32 9.58 9.74 3.01
CA GLN A 32 10.84 9.85 3.77
C GLN A 32 10.59 10.07 5.27
N GLU A 33 9.57 10.85 5.63
CA GLU A 33 9.17 11.05 7.02
C GLU A 33 8.73 9.74 7.66
N GLU A 34 7.79 9.03 7.04
CA GLU A 34 7.33 7.72 7.50
C GLU A 34 6.62 6.96 6.38
N HIS A 35 6.94 5.68 6.21
CA HIS A 35 6.27 4.81 5.24
C HIS A 35 6.08 3.40 5.79
N ILE A 36 5.30 2.60 5.06
CA ILE A 36 5.11 1.18 5.38
C ILE A 36 6.36 0.40 4.95
N LYS A 37 6.90 -0.43 5.85
CA LYS A 37 8.13 -1.19 5.60
C LYS A 37 8.04 -2.02 4.30
N GLY A 38 9.07 -1.89 3.46
CA GLY A 38 9.15 -2.59 2.17
C GLY A 38 8.37 -1.94 1.04
N ALA A 39 7.78 -0.76 1.26
CA ALA A 39 7.19 0.03 0.19
C ALA A 39 8.27 0.65 -0.71
N VAL A 40 7.96 0.83 -1.99
CA VAL A 40 8.70 1.65 -2.95
C VAL A 40 7.89 2.90 -3.23
N ASN A 41 8.50 4.08 -3.11
CA ASN A 41 7.82 5.34 -3.41
C ASN A 41 7.79 5.62 -4.91
N ILE A 42 6.58 5.80 -5.43
CA ILE A 42 6.32 6.25 -6.80
C ILE A 42 5.15 7.22 -6.70
N PRO A 43 5.40 8.54 -6.56
CA PRO A 43 4.34 9.54 -6.46
C PRO A 43 3.31 9.37 -7.57
N TYR A 44 2.04 9.64 -7.28
CA TYR A 44 0.93 9.30 -8.17
C TYR A 44 1.09 9.86 -9.59
N GLU A 45 1.57 11.09 -9.72
CA GLU A 45 1.82 11.75 -11.00
C GLU A 45 2.90 11.02 -11.80
N ARG A 46 3.91 10.48 -11.12
CA ARG A 46 4.96 9.67 -11.72
C ARG A 46 4.42 8.30 -12.12
N TRP A 47 3.65 7.67 -11.23
CA TRP A 47 2.98 6.40 -11.50
C TRP A 47 2.12 6.48 -12.77
N GLU A 48 1.31 7.53 -12.91
CA GLU A 48 0.45 7.74 -14.08
C GLU A 48 1.21 7.80 -15.41
N ARG A 49 2.47 8.26 -15.40
CA ARG A 49 3.33 8.33 -16.59
C ARG A 49 4.06 7.02 -16.87
N GLU A 50 4.49 6.32 -15.83
CA GLU A 50 5.42 5.19 -15.94
C GLU A 50 4.74 3.82 -15.79
N LYS A 51 3.47 3.73 -15.38
CA LYS A 51 2.74 2.47 -15.10
C LYS A 51 2.83 1.39 -16.17
N GLU A 52 2.96 1.78 -17.45
CA GLU A 52 3.13 0.85 -18.57
C GLU A 52 4.48 0.13 -18.56
N GLU A 53 5.52 0.72 -17.95
CA GLU A 53 6.84 0.11 -17.79
C GLU A 53 6.83 -1.00 -16.72
N TRP A 54 5.91 -0.90 -15.74
CA TRP A 54 5.74 -1.88 -14.66
C TRP A 54 5.05 -3.16 -15.12
N ARG A 55 4.68 -3.22 -16.41
CA ARG A 55 4.05 -4.38 -16.99
C ARG A 55 4.96 -5.61 -16.89
N HIS A 56 4.36 -6.73 -16.47
CA HIS A 56 5.01 -8.04 -16.29
C HIS A 56 6.20 -8.10 -15.33
N GLN A 57 6.53 -7.03 -14.61
CA GLN A 57 7.64 -7.04 -13.64
C GLN A 57 7.26 -7.73 -12.32
N PHE A 58 5.99 -7.63 -11.91
CA PHE A 58 5.49 -8.12 -10.63
C PHE A 58 4.19 -8.90 -10.79
N ALA A 59 4.03 -9.95 -9.97
CA ALA A 59 2.83 -10.77 -9.94
C ALA A 59 1.68 -10.06 -9.20
N TYR A 60 2.00 -9.33 -8.12
CA TYR A 60 1.02 -8.61 -7.31
C TYR A 60 1.46 -7.17 -7.05
N LEU A 61 0.55 -6.22 -7.25
CA LEU A 61 0.80 -4.81 -7.00
C LEU A 61 -0.11 -4.33 -5.87
N ILE A 62 0.45 -3.79 -4.80
CA ILE A 62 -0.31 -3.24 -3.68
C ILE A 62 -0.04 -1.76 -3.60
N PHE A 63 -1.09 -0.95 -3.69
CA PHE A 63 -0.98 0.49 -3.66
C PHE A 63 -1.51 1.06 -2.35
N TYR A 64 -0.88 2.12 -1.87
CA TYR A 64 -1.48 3.03 -0.90
C TYR A 64 -1.12 4.48 -1.21
N CYS A 65 -1.99 5.39 -0.78
CA CYS A 65 -1.72 6.82 -0.67
C CYS A 65 -2.14 7.25 0.74
N ASP A 66 -2.39 8.53 1.03
CA ASP A 66 -2.77 8.98 2.38
C ASP A 66 -4.03 8.32 2.93
N ARG A 67 -5.10 8.35 2.13
CA ARG A 67 -6.46 7.97 2.56
C ARG A 67 -7.09 6.87 1.72
N GLY A 68 -6.39 6.39 0.68
CA GLY A 68 -6.84 5.29 -0.18
C GLY A 68 -7.40 5.71 -1.54
N ASN A 69 -7.78 6.98 -1.74
CA ASN A 69 -8.45 7.44 -2.96
C ASN A 69 -7.64 7.16 -4.23
N GLN A 70 -6.44 7.73 -4.36
CA GLN A 70 -5.57 7.53 -5.53
C GLN A 70 -5.16 6.07 -5.70
N SER A 71 -4.81 5.39 -4.60
CA SER A 71 -4.45 3.97 -4.66
C SER A 71 -5.57 3.06 -5.15
N MET A 72 -6.84 3.41 -4.86
CA MET A 72 -8.00 2.70 -5.38
C MET A 72 -8.11 2.86 -6.90
N TYR A 73 -7.85 4.07 -7.43
CA TYR A 73 -7.81 4.30 -8.88
C TYR A 73 -6.68 3.51 -9.54
N ALA A 74 -5.46 3.60 -9.01
CA ALA A 74 -4.30 2.86 -9.53
C ALA A 74 -4.55 1.34 -9.54
N ALA A 75 -5.05 0.78 -8.43
CA ALA A 75 -5.37 -0.65 -8.35
C ALA A 75 -6.44 -1.04 -9.37
N ARG A 76 -7.50 -0.23 -9.52
CA ARG A 76 -8.57 -0.49 -10.49
C ARG A 76 -8.05 -0.49 -11.92
N GLU A 77 -7.20 0.47 -12.27
CA GLU A 77 -6.60 0.57 -13.60
C GLU A 77 -5.73 -0.65 -13.91
N MET A 78 -4.83 -1.02 -13.00
CA MET A 78 -3.97 -2.18 -13.19
C MET A 78 -4.76 -3.48 -13.31
N ASN A 79 -5.86 -3.65 -12.55
CA ASN A 79 -6.75 -4.80 -12.75
C ASN A 79 -7.39 -4.82 -14.16
N ARG A 80 -7.72 -3.65 -14.74
CA ARG A 80 -8.24 -3.57 -16.13
C ARG A 80 -7.18 -3.95 -17.16
N LEU A 81 -5.90 -3.76 -16.83
CA LEU A 81 -4.75 -4.14 -17.64
C LEU A 81 -4.33 -5.61 -17.43
N GLY A 82 -5.04 -6.38 -16.60
CA GLY A 82 -4.81 -7.81 -16.38
C GLY A 82 -3.93 -8.15 -15.17
N TYR A 83 -3.62 -7.19 -14.30
CA TYR A 83 -2.75 -7.38 -13.13
C TYR A 83 -3.54 -7.73 -11.86
N HIS A 84 -2.91 -8.47 -10.96
CA HIS A 84 -3.42 -8.67 -9.60
C HIS A 84 -3.06 -7.46 -8.73
N ALA A 85 -3.88 -6.42 -8.80
CA ALA A 85 -3.66 -5.20 -8.03
C ALA A 85 -4.64 -5.04 -6.85
N ALA A 86 -4.15 -4.48 -5.75
CA ALA A 86 -4.93 -4.20 -4.56
C ALA A 86 -4.65 -2.78 -4.02
N SER A 87 -5.63 -2.19 -3.33
CA SER A 87 -5.47 -0.94 -2.58
C SER A 87 -5.58 -1.19 -1.07
N ILE A 88 -4.77 -0.50 -0.27
CA ILE A 88 -4.91 -0.51 1.19
C ILE A 88 -6.08 0.39 1.61
N ALA A 89 -7.08 -0.22 2.27
CA ALA A 89 -8.23 0.48 2.82
C ALA A 89 -7.81 1.55 3.82
N GLY A 90 -8.21 2.81 3.57
CA GLY A 90 -7.85 3.94 4.41
C GLY A 90 -6.40 4.42 4.29
N GLY A 91 -5.64 3.88 3.31
CA GLY A 91 -4.29 4.36 2.98
C GLY A 91 -3.29 4.30 4.13
N PHE A 92 -2.32 5.20 4.12
CA PHE A 92 -1.30 5.34 5.15
C PHE A 92 -1.87 5.70 6.52
N GLU A 93 -2.97 6.46 6.57
CA GLU A 93 -3.67 6.77 7.83
C GLU A 93 -4.11 5.50 8.58
N SER A 94 -4.59 4.49 7.85
CA SER A 94 -4.94 3.19 8.45
C SER A 94 -3.75 2.51 9.13
N TYR A 95 -2.55 2.62 8.54
CA TYR A 95 -1.30 2.13 9.10
C TYR A 95 -0.89 2.89 10.35
N ARG A 96 -0.99 4.23 10.34
CA ARG A 96 -0.69 5.05 11.51
C ARG A 96 -1.59 4.69 12.69
N ILE A 97 -2.88 4.48 12.44
CA ILE A 97 -3.85 4.05 13.47
C ILE A 97 -3.49 2.66 14.00
N TRP A 98 -3.23 1.70 13.12
CA TRP A 98 -2.84 0.35 13.50
C TRP A 98 -1.55 0.33 14.34
N LYS A 99 -0.51 1.06 13.91
CA LYS A 99 0.77 1.20 14.62
C LYS A 99 0.59 1.82 16.00
N LYS A 100 -0.26 2.85 16.15
CA LYS A 100 -0.59 3.45 17.45
C LYS A 100 -1.31 2.48 18.38
N LYS A 101 -2.25 1.67 17.86
CA LYS A 101 -2.95 0.65 18.67
C LYS A 101 -1.99 -0.42 19.18
N GLY A 102 -1.09 -0.92 18.33
CA GLY A 102 -0.06 -1.88 18.75
C GLY A 102 0.87 -1.33 19.83
N LYS A 103 1.22 -0.03 19.77
CA LYS A 103 1.98 0.63 20.86
C LYS A 103 1.19 0.72 22.16
N LYS A 104 -0.10 1.09 22.10
CA LYS A 104 -0.96 1.16 23.31
C LYS A 104 -1.14 -0.21 23.97
N GLU A 105 -1.30 -1.28 23.20
CA GLU A 105 -1.36 -2.64 23.73
C GLU A 105 -0.03 -3.06 24.38
N TYR A 106 1.11 -2.70 23.80
CA TYR A 106 2.44 -2.96 24.36
C TYR A 106 2.72 -2.16 25.63
N ASP A 107 2.39 -0.87 25.65
CA ASP A 107 2.61 0.01 26.81
C ASP A 107 1.64 -0.33 27.96
N GLY A 108 0.44 -0.84 27.66
CA GLY A 108 -0.53 -1.33 28.65
C GLY A 108 -0.13 -2.65 29.34
N GLN A 109 0.84 -3.39 28.81
CA GLN A 109 1.37 -4.63 29.40
C GLN A 109 2.65 -4.42 30.21
N ARG A 110 3.14 -3.18 30.37
CA ARG A 110 4.36 -2.84 31.15
C ARG A 110 4.11 -2.45 32.62
N ASN A 111 2.90 -2.65 33.13
CA ASN A 111 2.59 -2.43 34.55
C ASN A 111 2.15 -3.76 35.21
N ILE A 112 3.12 -4.64 35.48
CA ILE A 112 3.10 -5.67 36.53
C ILE A 112 4.53 -5.94 36.97
#